data_AF-A0A8S2XTA6-F1
#
_entry.id   AF-A0A8S2XTA6-F1
#
_cell.length_a   1.000
_cell.length_b   1.000
_cell.length_c   1.000
_cell.angle_alpha   90.00
_cell.angle_beta   90.00
_cell.angle_gamma   90.00
#
_symmetry.space_group_name_H-M   'P 1'
#
loop_
_entity.id
_entity.type
_entity.pdbx_description
1 polymer ?
#
loop_
_entity_poly.entity_id
_entity_poly.type
_entity_poly.pdbx_seq_one_letter_code
_entity_poly.pdbx_strand_id
1 'polypeptide(L)'
;MGGEALAEALKVNNTLTQLQLGWNQISDRGGEALAEALKVNKTLTQLQLGWNQISEMGGEALAEALKVNNTLTKLDLGGNKISDRGGEALAEALKQNRSNEMSDRGETSGEAVQEDGKVVL
;
A
#
# COMPACT_ATOMS: atom_id res chain seq x y z
N MET A 1 0.33 -8.64 -19.95
CA MET A 1 -0.49 -7.67 -20.73
C MET A 1 -1.64 -7.03 -19.94
N GLY A 2 -2.50 -7.75 -19.20
CA GLY A 2 -3.57 -7.09 -18.42
C GLY A 2 -3.11 -6.31 -17.17
N GLY A 3 -2.30 -6.93 -16.32
CA GLY A 3 -1.84 -6.31 -15.06
C GLY A 3 -0.78 -5.20 -15.23
N GLU A 4 0.07 -5.29 -16.25
CA GLU A 4 1.17 -4.35 -16.48
C GLU A 4 0.68 -2.94 -16.84
N ALA A 5 -0.27 -2.82 -17.77
CA ALA A 5 -0.81 -1.52 -18.16
C ALA A 5 -1.52 -0.81 -16.99
N LEU A 6 -2.22 -1.59 -16.16
CA LEU A 6 -2.84 -1.08 -14.95
C LEU A 6 -1.80 -0.62 -13.92
N ALA A 7 -0.72 -1.39 -13.74
CA ALA A 7 0.38 -1.01 -12.86
C ALA A 7 1.04 0.31 -13.30
N GLU A 8 1.29 0.49 -14.60
CA GLU A 8 1.81 1.76 -15.13
C GLU A 8 0.85 2.93 -14.89
N ALA A 9 -0.45 2.72 -15.09
CA ALA A 9 -1.45 3.73 -14.75
C ALA A 9 -1.46 4.05 -13.25
N LEU A 10 -1.27 3.04 -12.39
CA LEU A 10 -1.24 3.23 -10.94
C LEU A 10 0.01 4.01 -10.48
N LYS A 11 1.16 3.86 -11.15
CA LYS A 11 2.39 4.62 -10.83
C LYS A 11 2.20 6.13 -10.91
N VAL A 12 1.40 6.59 -11.88
CA VAL A 12 1.14 8.03 -12.12
C VAL A 12 -0.17 8.52 -11.50
N ASN A 13 -1.00 7.60 -11.00
CA ASN A 13 -2.26 7.95 -10.38
C ASN A 13 -2.06 8.48 -8.95
N ASN A 14 -2.48 9.73 -8.73
CA ASN A 14 -2.34 10.43 -7.45
C ASN A 14 -3.69 10.75 -6.80
N THR A 15 -4.75 10.02 -7.14
CA THR A 15 -6.10 10.26 -6.61
C THR A 15 -6.83 8.99 -6.17
N LEU A 16 -6.48 7.85 -6.73
CA LEU A 16 -7.15 6.58 -6.46
C LEU A 16 -6.73 6.04 -5.10
N THR A 17 -7.70 5.96 -4.19
CA THR A 17 -7.46 5.45 -2.82
C THR A 17 -7.82 3.98 -2.67
N GLN A 18 -8.63 3.41 -3.57
CA GLN A 18 -9.11 2.04 -3.51
C GLN A 18 -9.13 1.41 -4.90
N LEU A 19 -8.60 0.19 -5.02
CA LEU A 19 -8.55 -0.57 -6.27
C LEU A 19 -9.06 -1.99 -6.04
N GLN A 20 -10.11 -2.36 -6.78
CA GLN A 20 -10.71 -3.69 -6.73
C GLN A 20 -10.41 -4.47 -8.00
N LEU A 21 -9.70 -5.59 -7.83
CA LEU A 21 -9.24 -6.47 -8.90
C LEU A 21 -9.51 -7.94 -8.58
N GLY A 22 -10.47 -8.22 -7.70
CA GLY A 22 -10.86 -9.60 -7.41
C GLY A 22 -11.38 -10.31 -8.67
N TRP A 23 -11.11 -11.61 -8.82
CA TRP A 23 -11.61 -12.42 -9.96
C TRP A 23 -11.11 -11.98 -11.35
N ASN A 24 -9.89 -11.44 -11.46
CA ASN A 24 -9.34 -10.91 -12.73
C ASN A 24 -8.20 -11.74 -13.35
N GLN A 25 -7.98 -12.97 -12.86
CA GLN A 25 -6.92 -13.86 -13.37
C GLN A 25 -5.52 -13.22 -13.36
N ILE A 26 -5.24 -12.36 -12.38
CA ILE A 26 -3.92 -11.76 -12.20
C ILE A 26 -2.93 -12.85 -11.83
N SER A 27 -1.91 -13.03 -12.67
CA SER A 27 -0.80 -13.97 -12.44
C SER A 27 0.34 -13.32 -11.66
N ASP A 28 1.38 -14.09 -11.36
CA ASP A 28 2.60 -13.57 -10.70
C ASP A 28 3.19 -12.35 -11.40
N ARG A 29 3.27 -12.35 -12.73
CA ARG A 29 3.75 -11.17 -13.49
C ARG A 29 2.88 -9.93 -13.25
N GLY A 30 1.57 -10.11 -13.11
CA GLY A 30 0.67 -9.02 -12.76
C GLY A 30 0.86 -8.56 -11.31
N GLY A 31 1.09 -9.51 -10.39
CA GLY A 31 1.43 -9.23 -8.99
C GLY A 31 2.75 -8.45 -8.85
N GLU A 32 3.80 -8.85 -9.58
CA GLU A 32 5.08 -8.16 -9.65
C GLU A 32 4.94 -6.73 -10.20
N ALA A 33 4.18 -6.56 -11.29
CA ALA A 33 3.93 -5.23 -11.85
C ALA A 33 3.20 -4.32 -10.84
N LEU A 34 2.17 -4.86 -10.16
CA LEU A 34 1.47 -4.13 -9.09
C LEU A 34 2.39 -3.81 -7.92
N ALA A 35 3.28 -4.72 -7.53
CA ALA A 35 4.28 -4.49 -6.50
C ALA A 35 5.20 -3.30 -6.85
N GLU A 36 5.71 -3.24 -8.08
CA GLU A 36 6.50 -2.08 -8.55
C GLU A 36 5.70 -0.78 -8.54
N ALA A 37 4.41 -0.84 -8.89
CA ALA A 37 3.54 0.34 -8.80
C ALA A 37 3.31 0.79 -7.35
N LEU A 38 3.14 -0.14 -6.41
CA LEU A 38 2.96 0.16 -4.99
C LEU A 38 4.18 0.83 -4.38
N LYS A 39 5.41 0.49 -4.79
CA LYS A 39 6.62 1.16 -4.26
C LYS A 39 6.58 2.68 -4.44
N VAL A 40 6.03 3.16 -5.56
CA VAL A 40 5.98 4.59 -5.90
C VAL A 40 4.63 5.24 -5.62
N ASN A 41 3.51 4.53 -5.72
CA ASN A 41 2.19 5.09 -5.48
C ASN A 41 2.02 5.47 -3.99
N LYS A 42 1.64 6.72 -3.71
CA LYS A 42 1.45 7.25 -2.35
C LYS A 42 0.00 7.60 -2.01
N THR A 43 -0.97 7.09 -2.77
CA THR A 43 -2.39 7.45 -2.60
C THR A 43 -3.29 6.24 -2.39
N LEU A 44 -2.90 5.08 -2.91
CA LEU A 44 -3.65 3.85 -2.74
C LEU A 44 -3.56 3.38 -1.28
N THR A 45 -4.73 3.22 -0.68
CA THR A 45 -4.91 2.77 0.72
C THR A 45 -5.47 1.35 0.79
N GLN A 46 -6.20 0.90 -0.23
CA GLN A 46 -6.85 -0.40 -0.26
C GLN A 46 -6.69 -1.07 -1.63
N LEU A 47 -6.21 -2.31 -1.63
CA LEU A 47 -6.06 -3.15 -2.82
C LEU A 47 -6.74 -4.50 -2.61
N GLN A 48 -7.70 -4.85 -3.45
CA GLN A 48 -8.41 -6.13 -3.39
C GLN A 48 -7.98 -7.00 -4.58
N LEU A 49 -7.27 -8.09 -4.30
CA LEU A 49 -6.74 -9.05 -5.26
C LEU A 49 -7.27 -10.47 -5.03
N GLY A 50 -8.37 -10.62 -4.28
CA GLY A 50 -8.94 -11.94 -3.99
C GLY A 50 -9.32 -12.73 -5.26
N TRP A 51 -9.24 -14.07 -5.18
CA TRP A 51 -9.62 -14.98 -6.26
C TRP A 51 -8.90 -14.71 -7.59
N ASN A 52 -7.57 -14.55 -7.52
CA ASN A 52 -6.69 -14.42 -8.68
C ASN A 52 -5.75 -15.64 -8.79
N GLN A 53 -4.70 -15.55 -9.61
CA GLN A 53 -3.73 -16.61 -9.86
C GLN A 53 -2.34 -16.24 -9.34
N ILE A 54 -2.27 -15.39 -8.30
CA ILE A 54 -1.02 -15.00 -7.66
C ILE A 54 -0.54 -16.18 -6.84
N SER A 55 0.68 -16.63 -7.10
CA SER A 55 1.37 -17.66 -6.34
C SER A 55 2.27 -17.04 -5.28
N GLU A 56 3.07 -17.88 -4.61
CA GLU A 56 4.09 -17.43 -3.67
C GLU A 56 5.01 -16.35 -4.28
N MET A 57 5.42 -16.49 -5.54
CA MET A 57 6.33 -15.54 -6.18
C MET A 57 5.74 -14.13 -6.27
N GLY A 58 4.49 -14.01 -6.74
CA GLY A 58 3.82 -12.71 -6.76
C GLY A 58 3.49 -12.19 -5.36
N GLY A 59 3.22 -13.09 -4.40
CA GLY A 59 3.04 -12.75 -2.98
C GLY A 59 4.30 -12.14 -2.36
N GLU A 60 5.47 -12.74 -2.58
CA GLU A 60 6.77 -12.23 -2.13
C GLU A 60 7.06 -10.84 -2.71
N ALA A 61 6.80 -10.63 -4.00
CA ALA A 61 6.97 -9.32 -4.63
C ALA A 61 6.10 -8.25 -3.96
N LEU A 62 4.84 -8.57 -3.68
CA LEU A 62 3.93 -7.67 -2.95
C LEU A 62 4.43 -7.41 -1.52
N ALA A 63 4.94 -8.42 -0.81
CA ALA A 63 5.49 -8.26 0.53
C ALA A 63 6.70 -7.31 0.55
N GLU A 64 7.63 -7.45 -0.40
CA GLU A 64 8.77 -6.53 -0.52
C GLU A 64 8.35 -5.10 -0.86
N ALA A 65 7.36 -4.92 -1.73
CA ALA A 65 6.82 -3.60 -2.02
C ALA A 65 6.17 -2.96 -0.78
N LEU A 66 5.50 -3.75 0.04
CA LEU A 66 4.86 -3.26 1.26
C LEU A 66 5.86 -2.74 2.28
N LYS A 67 7.06 -3.31 2.40
CA LYS A 67 8.10 -2.79 3.32
C LYS A 67 8.49 -1.33 3.08
N VAL A 68 8.25 -0.81 1.88
CA VAL A 68 8.58 0.60 1.50
C VAL A 68 7.34 1.44 1.17
N ASN A 69 6.15 0.84 1.08
CA ASN A 69 4.91 1.55 0.85
C ASN A 69 4.21 1.83 2.18
N ASN A 70 4.22 3.09 2.64
CA ASN A 70 3.58 3.47 3.91
C ASN A 70 2.11 3.93 3.77
N THR A 71 1.46 3.70 2.62
CA THR A 71 0.11 4.22 2.36
C THR A 71 -0.96 3.15 2.29
N LEU A 72 -0.59 1.93 1.86
CA LEU A 72 -1.52 0.81 1.77
C LEU A 72 -1.79 0.25 3.17
N THR A 73 -3.05 0.35 3.60
CA THR A 73 -3.50 -0.10 4.91
C THR A 73 -4.32 -1.39 4.86
N LYS A 74 -4.81 -1.77 3.66
CA LYS A 74 -5.56 -3.00 3.43
C LYS A 74 -5.16 -3.67 2.12
N LEU A 75 -4.90 -4.97 2.20
CA LEU A 75 -4.65 -5.85 1.07
C LEU A 75 -5.46 -7.14 1.27
N ASP A 76 -6.27 -7.50 0.28
CA ASP A 76 -6.95 -8.80 0.23
C ASP A 76 -6.32 -9.67 -0.86
N LEU A 77 -5.90 -10.87 -0.49
CA LEU A 77 -5.33 -11.89 -1.38
C LEU A 77 -6.05 -13.25 -1.22
N GLY A 78 -7.20 -13.30 -0.54
CA GLY A 78 -7.93 -14.54 -0.30
C GLY A 78 -8.26 -15.27 -1.60
N GLY A 79 -8.11 -16.60 -1.65
CA GLY A 79 -8.37 -17.38 -2.87
C GLY A 79 -7.26 -17.29 -3.95
N ASN A 80 -6.07 -16.81 -3.60
CA ASN A 80 -4.84 -16.97 -4.39
C ASN A 80 -4.05 -18.22 -3.95
N LYS A 81 -2.91 -18.49 -4.59
CA LYS A 81 -2.02 -19.64 -4.36
C LYS A 81 -0.80 -19.26 -3.51
N ILE A 82 -1.01 -18.46 -2.47
CA ILE A 82 0.02 -18.01 -1.54
C ILE A 82 0.06 -18.99 -0.36
N SER A 83 1.26 -19.34 0.11
CA SER A 83 1.43 -20.20 1.27
C SER A 83 1.08 -19.47 2.57
N ASP A 84 0.81 -20.22 3.65
CA ASP A 84 0.56 -19.62 4.96
C ASP A 84 1.72 -18.72 5.39
N ARG A 85 2.96 -19.14 5.12
CA ARG A 85 4.18 -18.36 5.39
C ARG A 85 4.24 -17.06 4.59
N GLY A 86 3.91 -17.12 3.30
CA GLY A 86 3.81 -15.92 2.45
C GLY A 86 2.73 -14.96 2.95
N GLY A 87 1.59 -15.49 3.40
CA GLY A 87 0.51 -14.73 4.04
C GLY A 87 0.95 -14.04 5.34
N GLU A 88 1.72 -14.72 6.19
CA GLU A 88 2.30 -14.15 7.41
C GLU A 88 3.26 -13.00 7.10
N ALA A 89 4.15 -13.17 6.12
CA ALA A 89 5.10 -12.13 5.69
C ALA A 89 4.37 -10.87 5.18
N LEU A 90 3.33 -11.05 4.38
CA LEU A 90 2.46 -9.96 3.90
C LEU A 90 1.76 -9.24 5.06
N ALA A 91 1.24 -9.99 6.03
CA ALA A 91 0.57 -9.43 7.20
C ALA A 91 1.54 -8.64 8.09
N GLU A 92 2.78 -9.12 8.26
CA GLU A 92 3.82 -8.39 8.99
C GLU A 92 4.21 -7.09 8.28
N ALA A 93 4.42 -7.13 6.96
CA ALA A 93 4.73 -5.94 6.17
C ALA A 93 3.61 -4.88 6.26
N LEU A 94 2.34 -5.29 6.17
CA LEU A 94 1.19 -4.38 6.33
C LEU A 94 1.09 -3.76 7.73
N LYS A 95 1.45 -4.51 8.77
CA LYS A 95 1.46 -3.97 10.16
C LYS A 95 2.51 -2.87 10.30
N GLN A 96 3.70 -3.04 9.72
CA GLN A 96 4.75 -2.03 9.75
C GLN A 96 4.28 -0.73 9.09
N ASN A 97 3.54 -0.81 7.98
CA ASN A 97 3.00 0.37 7.30
C ASN A 97 2.03 1.18 8.16
N ARG A 98 1.14 0.49 8.90
CA ARG A 98 0.20 1.14 9.82
C ARG A 98 0.91 1.81 11.01
N SER A 99 2.00 1.20 11.50
CA SER A 99 2.80 1.78 12.58
C SER A 99 3.50 3.05 12.13
N ASN A 100 4.01 3.10 10.89
CA ASN A 100 4.63 4.29 10.32
C ASN A 100 3.63 5.45 10.20
N GLU A 101 2.38 5.19 9.77
CA GLU A 101 1.31 6.21 9.73
C GLU A 101 1.00 6.79 11.12
N MET A 102 1.03 5.98 12.18
CA MET A 102 0.82 6.46 13.55
C MET A 102 2.00 7.28 14.08
N SER A 103 3.24 6.97 13.68
CA SER A 103 4.41 7.75 14.05
C SER A 103 4.38 9.15 13.41
N ASP A 104 4.02 9.24 12.13
CA ASP A 104 3.95 10.53 11.42
C ASP A 104 2.85 11.47 11.95
N ARG A 105 1.78 10.92 12.54
CA ARG A 105 0.73 11.74 13.18
C ARG A 105 1.13 12.33 14.54
N GLY A 106 2.28 11.96 15.10
CA GLY A 106 2.76 12.38 16.42
C GLY A 106 3.44 13.75 16.48
N GLU A 107 3.81 14.38 15.35
CA GLU A 107 4.64 15.60 15.33
C GLU A 107 3.86 16.91 15.07
N THR A 108 2.54 16.94 15.25
CA THR A 108 1.77 18.21 15.20
C THR A 108 1.26 18.59 16.59
N SER A 109 2.17 18.97 17.48
CA SER A 109 1.82 19.56 18.77
C SER A 109 2.87 20.57 19.21
N GLY A 110 2.62 21.85 18.94
CA GLY A 110 3.11 22.94 19.78
C GLY A 110 4.11 23.91 19.17
N GLU A 111 3.66 24.80 18.28
CA GLU A 111 4.20 26.17 18.24
C GLU A 111 3.04 27.15 18.07
N ALA A 112 2.41 27.52 19.19
CA ALA A 112 1.67 28.77 19.26
C ALA A 112 2.69 29.90 19.51
N VAL A 113 3.25 30.46 18.44
CA VAL A 113 4.03 31.70 18.54
C VAL A 113 3.05 32.85 18.63
N GLN A 114 2.82 33.34 19.84
CA GLN A 114 2.15 34.61 20.07
C GLN A 114 3.24 35.68 20.21
N GLU A 115 3.75 36.18 19.08
CA GLU A 115 4.55 37.40 19.05
C GLU A 115 3.68 38.56 18.55
N ASP A 116 2.85 39.10 19.44
CA ASP A 116 2.45 40.50 19.28
C ASP A 116 2.34 41.13 20.67
N GLY A 117 3.51 41.48 21.22
CA GLY A 117 3.70 42.11 22.52
C GLY A 117 3.19 43.56 22.59
N LYS A 118 1.97 43.83 22.12
CA LYS A 118 1.29 45.10 22.41
C LYS A 118 0.61 45.00 23.77
N VAL A 119 1.24 45.60 24.77
CA VAL A 119 0.60 46.00 26.02
C VAL A 119 -0.50 46.99 25.68
N VAL A 120 -1.76 46.66 25.99
CA VAL A 120 -2.87 47.62 26.03
C VAL A 120 -3.07 47.95 27.52
N LEU A 121 -3.04 49.25 27.83
CA LEU A 121 -3.19 49.83 29.17
C LEU A 121 -4.47 49.36 29.89
#